data_AF-A0A6A1Q2I6-F1
#
_entry.id   AF-A0A6A1Q2I6-F1
#
_cell.length_a   1.000
_cell.length_b   1.000
_cell.length_c   1.000
_cell.angle_alpha   90.00
_cell.angle_beta   90.00
_cell.angle_gamma   90.00
#
_symmetry.space_group_name_H-M   'P 1'
#
loop_
_entity.id
_entity.type
_entity.pdbx_description
1 polymer ?
#
loop_
_entity_poly.entity_id
_entity_poly.type
_entity_poly.pdbx_seq_one_letter_code
_entity_poly.pdbx_strand_id
1 'polypeptide(L)'
;MFVKTYGHLYMQNSELFKDLFEELKRYYVAGNVNLEEMLNDFWARLLERMFRLVNSQYHFTDDYLECVSKYTEQLKPFGDVPRKLKLQVTRAFVAARTFAQGLAVARDVVSKVSVVSAVCILCYCFLLFHVKRKFGRCGKISQ
;
A
#
# COMPACT_ATOMS: atom_id res chain seq x y z
N MET A 1 -3.23 20.90 12.13
CA MET A 1 -3.22 20.33 13.50
C MET A 1 -1.84 20.50 14.15
N PHE A 2 -0.79 19.82 13.69
CA PHE A 2 0.57 19.90 14.27
C PHE A 2 1.19 21.30 14.33
N VAL A 3 1.00 22.14 13.31
CA VAL A 3 1.45 23.55 13.32
C VAL A 3 0.82 24.35 14.47
N LYS A 4 -0.46 24.09 14.81
CA LYS A 4 -1.15 24.79 15.90
C LYS A 4 -0.67 24.34 17.28
N THR A 5 -0.24 23.08 17.42
CA THR A 5 0.16 22.48 18.70
C THR A 5 1.66 22.64 18.99
N TYR A 6 2.51 22.50 17.98
CA TYR A 6 3.96 22.47 18.12
C TYR A 6 4.67 23.67 17.44
N GLY A 7 3.92 24.52 16.74
CA GLY A 7 4.43 25.76 16.16
C GLY A 7 5.66 25.55 15.28
N HIS A 8 6.68 26.34 15.56
CA HIS A 8 7.92 26.40 14.80
C HIS A 8 8.72 25.08 14.82
N LEU A 9 8.68 24.33 15.93
CA LEU A 9 9.39 23.06 16.09
C LEU A 9 8.93 22.03 15.04
N TYR A 10 7.63 21.99 14.77
CA TYR A 10 7.07 21.16 13.72
C TYR A 10 7.38 21.73 12.33
N MET A 11 7.30 23.04 12.12
CA MET A 11 7.55 23.62 10.78
C MET A 11 8.95 23.30 10.26
N GLN A 12 9.97 23.40 11.11
CA GLN A 12 11.36 23.08 10.76
C GLN A 12 11.62 21.59 10.52
N ASN A 13 10.76 20.70 11.03
CA ASN A 13 10.94 19.24 10.94
C ASN A 13 9.80 18.55 10.19
N SER A 14 8.96 19.33 9.51
CA SER A 14 7.75 18.84 8.85
C SER A 14 8.06 17.89 7.69
N GLU A 15 9.23 18.03 7.08
CA GLU A 15 9.75 17.15 6.02
C GLU A 15 9.79 15.69 6.46
N LEU A 16 10.26 15.41 7.68
CA LEU A 16 10.33 14.05 8.21
C LEU A 16 8.95 13.36 8.25
N PHE A 17 7.90 14.12 8.55
CA PHE A 17 6.54 13.58 8.53
C PHE A 17 6.01 13.43 7.10
N LYS A 18 6.35 14.36 6.19
CA LYS A 18 5.98 14.24 4.77
C LYS A 18 6.58 12.98 4.16
N ASP A 19 7.86 12.73 4.39
CA ASP A 19 8.57 11.55 3.89
C ASP A 19 7.89 10.26 4.37
N LEU A 20 7.52 10.18 5.65
CA LEU A 20 6.76 9.04 6.18
C LEU A 20 5.45 8.81 5.40
N PHE A 21 4.67 9.86 5.14
CA PHE A 21 3.42 9.73 4.40
C PHE A 21 3.64 9.34 2.93
N GLU A 22 4.73 9.81 2.32
CA GLU A 22 5.11 9.39 0.97
C GLU A 22 5.49 7.91 0.93
N GLU A 23 6.27 7.42 1.88
CA GLU A 23 6.66 6.02 1.96
C GLU A 23 5.46 5.11 2.23
N LEU A 24 4.52 5.53 3.10
CA LEU A 24 3.24 4.84 3.30
C LEU A 24 2.42 4.75 2.00
N LYS A 25 2.37 5.84 1.22
CA LYS A 25 1.70 5.85 -0.08
C LYS A 25 2.39 4.94 -1.10
N ARG A 26 3.74 4.96 -1.16
CA ARG A 26 4.53 4.08 -2.01
C ARG A 26 4.31 2.61 -1.64
N TYR A 27 4.22 2.30 -0.34
CA TYR A 27 3.89 0.95 0.13
C TYR A 27 2.51 0.51 -0.37
N TYR A 28 1.51 1.37 -0.26
CA TYR A 28 0.15 1.07 -0.70
C TYR A 28 0.07 0.81 -2.22
N VAL A 29 0.75 1.62 -3.03
CA VAL A 29 0.65 1.56 -4.51
C VAL A 29 1.57 0.49 -5.11
N ALA A 30 2.86 0.52 -4.78
CA ALA A 30 3.88 -0.34 -5.37
C ALA A 30 4.28 -1.47 -4.42
N GLY A 31 4.44 -1.11 -3.14
CA GLY A 31 4.66 -2.04 -2.05
C GLY A 31 5.90 -2.91 -2.15
N ASN A 32 6.93 -2.29 -2.72
CA ASN A 32 8.33 -2.70 -2.70
C ASN A 32 9.08 -2.06 -1.52
N VAL A 33 8.40 -1.82 -0.40
CA VAL A 33 8.98 -1.14 0.77
C VAL A 33 8.69 -1.99 2.00
N ASN A 34 9.67 -2.14 2.88
CA ASN A 34 9.47 -2.79 4.17
C ASN A 34 8.82 -1.79 5.13
N LEU A 35 7.53 -2.00 5.42
CA LEU A 35 6.73 -1.10 6.23
C LEU A 35 7.22 -0.99 7.68
N GLU A 36 7.75 -2.09 8.23
CA GLU A 36 8.26 -2.08 9.61
C GLU A 36 9.58 -1.33 9.72
N GLU A 37 10.48 -1.52 8.77
CA GLU A 37 11.78 -0.84 8.68
C GLU A 37 11.60 0.66 8.48
N MET A 38 10.76 1.07 7.53
CA MET A 38 10.38 2.46 7.30
C MET A 38 9.88 3.15 8.59
N LEU A 39 9.01 2.46 9.34
CA LEU A 39 8.50 2.99 10.62
C LEU A 39 9.60 3.06 11.68
N ASN A 40 10.47 2.06 11.78
CA ASN A 40 11.60 2.09 12.71
C ASN A 40 12.54 3.27 12.39
N ASP A 41 12.87 3.49 11.12
CA ASP A 41 13.74 4.58 10.65
C ASP A 41 13.10 5.96 10.89
N PHE A 42 11.79 6.09 10.72
CA PHE A 42 11.06 7.30 11.08
C PHE A 42 11.23 7.61 12.57
N TRP A 43 11.04 6.61 13.45
CA TRP A 43 11.14 6.81 14.90
C TRP A 43 12.57 7.11 15.35
N ALA A 44 13.58 6.49 14.74
CA ALA A 44 14.99 6.79 15.00
C ALA A 44 15.32 8.24 14.64
N ARG A 45 15.01 8.66 13.40
CA ARG A 45 15.24 10.04 12.94
C ARG A 45 14.45 11.07 13.77
N LEU A 46 13.22 10.73 14.18
CA LEU A 46 12.41 11.60 15.03
C LEU A 46 13.03 11.75 16.42
N LEU A 47 13.56 10.68 17.00
CA LEU A 47 14.25 10.72 18.28
C LEU A 47 15.46 11.65 18.23
N GLU A 48 16.33 11.49 17.24
CA GLU A 48 17.55 12.28 17.13
C GLU A 48 17.24 13.79 17.04
N ARG A 49 16.23 14.14 16.23
CA ARG A 49 15.75 15.53 16.11
C ARG A 49 15.16 16.04 17.43
N MET A 50 14.31 15.25 18.07
CA MET A 50 13.71 15.63 19.37
C MET A 50 14.75 15.76 20.47
N PHE A 51 15.76 14.89 20.49
CA PHE A 51 16.82 14.89 21.49
C PHE A 51 17.66 16.17 21.40
N ARG A 52 18.02 16.60 20.17
CA ARG A 52 18.69 17.89 19.93
C ARG A 52 17.81 19.08 20.31
N LEU A 53 16.51 19.04 20.00
CA LEU A 53 15.58 20.14 20.29
C LEU A 53 15.35 20.34 21.80
N VAL A 54 15.19 19.24 22.55
CA VAL A 54 14.96 19.30 24.01
C VAL A 54 16.23 19.70 24.76
N ASN A 55 17.40 19.31 24.25
CA ASN A 55 18.70 19.56 24.87
C ASN A 55 19.53 20.55 24.04
N SER A 56 18.91 21.65 23.60
CA SER A 56 19.55 22.62 22.69
C SER A 56 20.77 23.33 23.26
N GLN A 57 21.00 23.20 24.57
CA GLN A 57 22.17 23.75 25.28
C GLN A 57 23.44 22.92 25.05
N TYR A 58 23.30 21.71 24.52
CA TYR A 58 24.38 20.76 24.30
C TYR A 58 24.54 20.46 22.81
N HIS A 59 25.78 20.27 22.39
CA HIS A 59 26.11 19.78 21.05
C HIS A 59 26.35 18.27 21.13
N PHE A 60 25.56 17.49 20.39
CA PHE A 60 25.70 16.05 20.29
C PHE A 60 26.31 15.67 18.95
N THR A 61 27.28 14.76 18.96
CA THR A 61 27.83 14.15 17.74
C THR A 61 26.85 13.13 17.17
N ASP A 62 26.98 12.83 15.89
CA ASP A 62 26.15 11.81 15.24
C ASP A 62 26.38 10.42 15.87
N ASP A 63 27.63 10.08 16.22
CA ASP A 63 27.97 8.82 16.92
C ASP A 63 27.24 8.69 18.27
N TYR A 64 27.12 9.79 19.02
CA TYR A 64 26.40 9.79 20.30
C TYR A 64 24.91 9.53 20.08
N LEU A 65 24.33 10.14 19.05
CA LEU A 65 22.92 9.98 18.73
C LEU A 65 22.61 8.58 18.19
N GLU A 66 23.52 7.98 17.41
CA GLU A 66 23.43 6.58 16.99
C GLU A 66 23.44 5.65 18.22
N CYS A 67 24.31 5.95 19.21
CA CYS A 67 24.32 5.22 20.48
C CYS A 67 22.97 5.35 21.20
N VAL A 68 22.41 6.56 21.32
CA VAL A 68 21.09 6.78 21.93
C VAL A 68 20.00 5.98 21.20
N SER A 69 20.03 5.97 19.86
CA SER A 69 19.12 5.19 19.01
C SER A 69 19.17 3.70 19.32
N LYS A 70 20.32 3.13 19.73
CA LYS A 70 20.46 1.71 20.14
C LYS A 70 19.76 1.38 21.46
N TYR A 71 19.60 2.34 22.38
CA TYR A 71 18.96 2.12 23.70
C TYR A 71 17.47 2.48 23.73
N THR A 72 16.88 2.80 22.58
CA THR A 72 15.50 3.26 22.48
C THR A 72 14.45 2.28 22.98
N GLU A 73 14.66 0.98 22.79
CA GLU A 73 13.74 -0.05 23.27
C GLU A 73 13.69 -0.13 24.80
N GLN A 74 14.82 0.14 25.46
CA GLN A 74 14.93 0.11 26.92
C GLN A 74 14.41 1.41 27.53
N LEU A 75 14.78 2.55 26.96
CA LEU A 75 14.43 3.88 27.48
C LEU A 75 12.99 4.28 27.16
N LYS A 76 12.41 3.73 26.07
CA LYS A 76 11.07 4.05 25.58
C LYS A 76 10.75 5.56 25.62
N PRO A 77 11.52 6.41 24.92
CA PRO A 77 11.34 7.86 24.95
C PRO A 77 9.95 8.32 24.49
N PHE A 78 9.30 7.51 23.64
CA PHE A 78 7.93 7.72 23.16
C PHE A 78 6.92 6.75 23.80
N GLY A 79 7.29 6.11 24.91
CA GLY A 79 6.52 5.04 25.54
C GLY A 79 6.24 3.89 24.59
N ASP A 80 5.02 3.36 24.64
CA ASP A 80 4.57 2.27 23.79
C ASP A 80 4.03 2.73 22.42
N VAL A 81 4.06 4.03 22.11
CA VAL A 81 3.47 4.59 20.88
C VAL A 81 4.12 4.01 19.62
N PRO A 82 5.46 3.96 19.47
CA PRO A 82 6.09 3.39 18.26
C PRO A 82 5.67 1.94 18.01
N ARG A 83 5.65 1.12 19.08
CA ARG A 83 5.27 -0.29 19.01
C ARG A 83 3.80 -0.47 18.60
N LYS A 84 2.88 0.26 19.24
CA LYS A 84 1.45 0.17 18.94
C LYS A 84 1.15 0.67 17.53
N LEU A 85 1.74 1.80 17.15
CA LEU A 85 1.56 2.39 15.83
C LEU A 85 2.09 1.46 14.75
N LYS A 86 3.28 0.87 14.93
CA LYS A 86 3.82 -0.13 13.99
C LYS A 86 2.86 -1.29 13.77
N LEU A 87 2.37 -1.91 14.85
CA LEU A 87 1.44 -3.03 14.74
C LEU A 87 0.14 -2.66 14.03
N GLN A 88 -0.43 -1.50 14.35
CA GLN A 88 -1.71 -1.05 13.78
C GLN A 88 -1.56 -0.66 12.30
N VAL A 89 -0.55 0.15 11.98
CA VAL A 89 -0.28 0.64 10.63
C VAL A 89 0.06 -0.54 9.72
N THR A 90 0.94 -1.45 10.16
CA THR A 90 1.30 -2.63 9.35
C THR A 90 0.08 -3.45 8.98
N ARG A 91 -0.77 -3.79 9.96
CA ARG A 91 -1.98 -4.58 9.71
C ARG A 91 -2.96 -3.84 8.80
N ALA A 92 -3.18 -2.55 9.04
CA ALA A 92 -4.13 -1.76 8.26
C ALA A 92 -3.69 -1.62 6.79
N PHE A 93 -2.43 -1.31 6.53
CA PHE A 93 -1.92 -1.11 5.17
C PHE A 93 -1.81 -2.41 4.39
N VAL A 94 -1.40 -3.52 5.03
CA VAL A 94 -1.44 -4.85 4.40
C VAL A 94 -2.88 -5.19 4.00
N ALA A 95 -3.84 -5.07 4.92
CA ALA A 95 -5.24 -5.38 4.63
C ALA A 95 -5.81 -4.51 3.51
N ALA A 96 -5.60 -3.19 3.57
CA ALA A 96 -6.09 -2.26 2.56
C ALA A 96 -5.50 -2.53 1.17
N ARG A 97 -4.19 -2.80 1.10
CA ARG A 97 -3.51 -3.12 -0.17
C ARG A 97 -4.01 -4.44 -0.73
N THR A 98 -4.05 -5.50 0.07
CA THR A 98 -4.53 -6.82 -0.37
C THR A 98 -5.99 -6.73 -0.86
N PHE A 99 -6.83 -5.96 -0.17
CA PHE A 99 -8.20 -5.72 -0.59
C PHE A 99 -8.28 -5.01 -1.95
N ALA A 100 -7.54 -3.91 -2.13
CA ALA A 100 -7.51 -3.16 -3.40
C ALA A 100 -6.97 -4.01 -4.56
N GLN A 101 -5.89 -4.77 -4.33
CA GLN A 101 -5.34 -5.70 -5.31
C GLN A 101 -6.33 -6.82 -5.64
N GLY A 102 -7.01 -7.37 -4.65
CA GLY A 102 -8.04 -8.39 -4.84
C GLY A 102 -9.19 -7.90 -5.73
N LEU A 103 -9.67 -6.68 -5.52
CA LEU A 103 -10.69 -6.06 -6.37
C LEU A 103 -10.21 -5.85 -7.81
N ALA A 104 -8.97 -5.39 -7.98
CA ALA A 104 -8.38 -5.21 -9.31
C ALA A 104 -8.28 -6.55 -10.07
N VAL A 105 -7.78 -7.59 -9.40
CA VAL A 105 -7.69 -8.94 -9.97
C VAL A 105 -9.07 -9.49 -10.31
N ALA A 106 -10.06 -9.33 -9.42
CA ALA A 106 -11.43 -9.79 -9.67
C ALA A 106 -12.03 -9.15 -10.93
N ARG A 107 -11.86 -7.82 -11.10
CA ARG A 107 -12.28 -7.11 -12.32
C ARG A 107 -11.60 -7.68 -13.56
N ASP A 108 -10.30 -7.92 -13.49
CA ASP A 108 -9.53 -8.41 -14.64
C ASP A 108 -9.94 -9.85 -15.02
N VAL A 109 -10.28 -10.70 -14.04
CA VAL A 109 -10.83 -12.04 -14.26
C VAL A 109 -12.21 -11.96 -14.92
N VAL A 110 -13.13 -11.14 -14.41
CA VAL A 110 -14.47 -10.97 -14.98
C VAL A 110 -14.39 -10.48 -16.44
N SER A 111 -13.50 -9.53 -16.71
CA SER A 111 -13.25 -9.04 -18.08
C SER A 111 -12.81 -10.16 -19.01
N LYS A 112 -11.82 -10.97 -18.60
CA LYS A 112 -11.33 -12.10 -19.41
C LYS A 112 -12.40 -13.18 -19.64
N VAL A 113 -13.16 -13.54 -18.61
CA VAL A 113 -14.21 -14.57 -18.71
C VAL A 113 -15.36 -14.11 -19.60
N SER A 114 -15.72 -12.82 -19.56
CA SER A 114 -16.79 -12.26 -20.40
C SER A 114 -16.51 -12.41 -21.91
N VAL A 115 -15.25 -12.28 -22.33
CA VAL A 115 -14.84 -12.47 -23.73
C VAL A 115 -15.04 -13.93 -24.18
N VAL A 116 -14.64 -14.89 -23.34
CA VAL A 116 -14.80 -16.32 -23.64
C VAL A 116 -16.28 -16.68 -23.76
N SER A 117 -17.12 -16.17 -22.87
CA SER A 117 -18.57 -16.37 -22.92
C SER A 117 -19.17 -15.87 -24.24
N ALA A 118 -18.79 -14.67 -24.68
CA ALA A 118 -19.26 -14.10 -25.94
C ALA A 118 -18.83 -14.95 -27.16
N VAL A 119 -17.57 -15.41 -27.20
CA VAL A 119 -17.06 -16.27 -28.29
C VAL A 119 -17.81 -17.61 -28.34
N CYS A 120 -18.06 -18.24 -27.19
CA CYS A 120 -18.84 -19.48 -27.13
C CYS A 120 -20.27 -19.29 -27.65
N ILE A 121 -20.94 -18.20 -27.26
CA ILE A 121 -22.29 -17.87 -27.73
C ILE A 121 -22.28 -17.68 -29.25
N LEU A 122 -21.34 -16.90 -29.77
CA LEU A 122 -21.20 -16.68 -31.23
C LEU A 122 -20.94 -18.00 -31.96
N CYS A 123 -20.02 -18.83 -31.46
CA CYS A 123 -19.69 -20.12 -32.07
C CYS A 123 -20.91 -21.05 -32.09
N TYR A 124 -21.68 -21.09 -30.99
CA TYR A 124 -22.93 -21.84 -30.92
C TYR A 124 -23.98 -21.33 -31.92
N CYS A 125 -24.16 -20.01 -32.03
CA CYS A 125 -25.04 -19.40 -33.04
C CYS A 125 -24.60 -19.73 -34.47
N PHE A 126 -23.31 -19.67 -34.77
CA PHE A 126 -22.75 -20.04 -36.08
C PHE A 126 -22.98 -21.52 -36.40
N LEU A 127 -22.73 -22.42 -35.44
CA LEU A 127 -23.02 -23.85 -35.56
C LEU A 127 -24.51 -24.09 -35.86
N LEU A 128 -25.42 -23.49 -35.08
CA LEU A 128 -26.86 -23.61 -35.31
C LEU A 128 -27.27 -23.06 -36.68
N PHE A 129 -26.72 -21.93 -37.12
CA PHE A 129 -26.98 -21.38 -38.44
C PHE A 129 -26.51 -22.32 -39.56
N HIS A 130 -25.32 -22.90 -39.42
CA HIS A 130 -24.78 -23.87 -40.37
C HIS A 130 -25.59 -25.17 -40.42
N VAL A 131 -26.00 -25.69 -39.25
CA VAL A 131 -26.87 -26.88 -39.15
C VAL A 131 -28.22 -26.61 -39.80
N LYS A 132 -28.84 -25.46 -39.52
CA LYS A 132 -30.14 -25.07 -40.11
C LYS A 132 -30.04 -24.85 -41.61
N ARG A 133 -28.93 -24.31 -42.11
CA ARG A 133 -28.67 -24.16 -43.56
C ARG A 133 -28.41 -25.49 -44.27
N LYS A 134 -27.72 -26.45 -43.63
CA LYS A 134 -27.55 -27.82 -44.17
C LYS A 134 -28.88 -28.58 -44.22
N PHE A 135 -29.64 -28.60 -43.12
CA PHE A 135 -30.92 -29.31 -43.07
C PHE A 135 -32.03 -28.63 -43.91
N GLY A 136 -32.08 -27.30 -43.94
CA GLY A 136 -33.04 -26.54 -44.76
C GLY A 136 -32.81 -26.63 -46.27
N ARG A 137 -31.59 -27.00 -46.72
CA ARG A 137 -31.32 -27.33 -48.13
C ARG A 137 -31.67 -28.77 -48.49
N CYS A 138 -31.55 -29.73 -47.56
CA CYS A 138 -31.99 -31.11 -47.80
C CYS A 138 -33.51 -31.25 -47.98
N GLY A 139 -34.32 -30.35 -47.40
CA GLY A 139 -35.78 -30.36 -47.56
C GLY A 139 -36.32 -29.82 -48.89
N LYS A 140 -35.46 -29.28 -49.77
CA LYS A 140 -35.87 -28.72 -51.09
C LYS A 140 -35.43 -29.57 -52.29
N ILE A 141 -34.91 -30.78 -52.08
CA ILE A 141 -34.40 -31.67 -53.15
C ILE A 141 -35.32 -32.91 -53.36
N SER A 142 -36.47 -33.00 -52.68
CA SER A 142 -37.48 -34.06 -52.90
C SER A 142 -38.80 -33.54 -53.48
N GLN A 143 -38.73 -32.74 -54.55
CA GLN A 143 -39.84 -32.58 -55.49
C GLN A 143 -39.34 -32.81 -56.91
#